data_AF-A0A0J7ND14-F1
#
_entry.id   AF-A0A0J7ND14-F1
#
_cell.length_a   1.000
_cell.length_b   1.000
_cell.length_c   1.000
_cell.angle_alpha   90.00
_cell.angle_beta   90.00
_cell.angle_gamma   90.00
#
_symmetry.space_group_name_H-M   'P 1'
#
loop_
_entity.id
_entity.type
_entity.pdbx_description
1 polymer ?
#
loop_
_entity_poly.entity_id
_entity_poly.type
_entity_poly.pdbx_seq_one_letter_code
_entity_poly.pdbx_strand_id
1 'polypeptide(L)'
;YSGIRIGPVVKKDVMKASIMLEHDSQYATILAFDVKIEKDAQELADSQGVKIFQADIIYHLFDKFTSYREELKQRKRDENKHIAVFPCKLKILPQYIFNSRDPIVIGVMVEAGIVKEGTPLCVPSKDVS
;
A
#
# COMPACT_ATOMS: atom_id res chain seq x y z
N TYR A 1 18.78 -2.14 -4.44
CA TYR A 1 20.15 -2.68 -4.31
C TYR A 1 20.09 -3.82 -3.31
N SER A 2 20.44 -5.05 -3.70
CA SER A 2 20.44 -6.22 -2.79
C SER A 2 21.86 -6.59 -2.41
N GLY A 3 22.12 -6.81 -1.11
CA GLY A 3 23.43 -7.22 -0.61
C GLY A 3 23.35 -8.55 0.12
N ILE A 4 24.35 -9.43 -0.09
CA ILE A 4 24.52 -10.70 0.61
C ILE A 4 25.89 -10.67 1.28
N ARG A 5 25.96 -11.09 2.55
CA ARG A 5 27.19 -11.10 3.35
C ARG A 5 27.11 -12.21 4.39
N ILE A 6 28.28 -12.73 4.80
CA ILE A 6 28.44 -13.67 5.90
C ILE A 6 28.92 -12.93 7.15
N GLY A 7 28.38 -13.30 8.31
CA GLY A 7 28.76 -12.77 9.62
C GLY A 7 27.65 -11.97 10.30
N PRO A 8 27.93 -11.39 11.48
CA PRO A 8 26.94 -10.62 12.22
C PRO A 8 26.48 -9.38 11.46
N VAL A 9 25.25 -8.97 11.73
CA VAL A 9 24.66 -7.74 11.17
C VAL A 9 25.31 -6.54 11.85
N VAL A 10 25.92 -5.66 11.05
CA VAL A 10 26.61 -4.46 11.54
C VAL A 10 25.94 -3.20 10.99
N LYS A 11 26.26 -2.02 11.54
CA LYS A 11 25.72 -0.72 11.07
C LYS A 11 25.77 -0.50 9.56
N LYS A 12 26.84 -0.94 8.89
CA LYS A 12 26.98 -0.82 7.43
C LYS A 12 25.89 -1.57 6.66
N ASP A 13 25.40 -2.69 7.19
CA ASP A 13 24.33 -3.47 6.56
C ASP A 13 22.99 -2.70 6.66
N VAL A 14 22.74 -2.06 7.81
CA VAL A 14 21.57 -1.19 8.05
C VAL A 14 21.59 0.04 7.14
N MET A 15 22.73 0.72 7.03
CA MET A 15 22.87 1.88 6.13
C MET A 15 22.62 1.54 4.66
N LYS A 16 22.93 0.31 4.23
CA LYS A 16 22.61 -0.13 2.86
C LYS A 16 21.12 -0.41 2.70
N ALA A 17 20.50 -1.02 3.71
CA ALA A 17 19.07 -1.32 3.71
C ALA A 17 18.21 -0.04 3.80
N SER A 18 18.68 0.98 4.51
CA SER A 18 17.95 2.25 4.65
C SER A 18 17.79 3.00 3.34
N ILE A 19 18.71 2.84 2.38
CA ILE A 19 18.58 3.41 1.02
C ILE A 19 17.32 2.89 0.32
N MET A 20 16.85 1.68 0.67
CA MET A 20 15.61 1.15 0.08
C MET A 20 14.35 1.81 0.62
N LEU A 21 14.41 2.56 1.74
CA LEU A 21 13.25 3.29 2.27
C LEU A 21 12.74 4.35 1.29
N GLU A 22 13.64 5.03 0.57
CA GLU A 22 13.30 6.08 -0.39
C GLU A 22 12.75 5.52 -1.70
N HIS A 23 13.11 4.28 -2.06
CA HIS A 23 12.65 3.62 -3.29
C HIS A 23 11.37 2.81 -3.07
N ASP A 24 11.44 1.82 -2.18
CA ASP A 24 10.31 0.97 -1.87
C ASP A 24 10.48 0.40 -0.47
N SER A 25 9.77 1.02 0.47
CA SER A 25 9.83 0.72 1.90
C SER A 25 9.58 -0.75 2.25
N GLN A 26 8.94 -1.53 1.37
CA GLN A 26 8.75 -2.97 1.61
C GLN A 26 10.06 -3.77 1.57
N TYR A 27 11.11 -3.23 0.93
CA TYR A 27 12.41 -3.87 0.78
C TYR A 27 13.48 -3.28 1.71
N ALA A 28 13.12 -2.31 2.56
CA ALA A 28 13.98 -1.79 3.61
C ALA A 28 14.06 -2.74 4.80
N THR A 29 14.57 -3.95 4.54
CA THR A 29 14.59 -5.05 5.51
C THR A 29 15.90 -5.82 5.44
N ILE A 30 16.27 -6.46 6.56
CA ILE A 30 17.44 -7.34 6.67
C ILE A 30 16.98 -8.72 7.12
N LEU A 31 17.41 -9.77 6.43
CA LEU A 31 17.17 -11.16 6.79
C LEU A 31 18.46 -11.76 7.39
N ALA A 32 18.44 -12.02 8.69
CA ALA A 32 19.57 -12.51 9.48
C ALA A 32 19.34 -14.00 9.86
N PHE A 33 19.97 -14.90 9.10
CA PHE A 33 19.91 -16.36 9.33
C PHE A 33 21.07 -16.84 10.19
N ASP A 34 20.76 -17.39 11.37
CA ASP A 34 21.75 -17.96 12.31
C ASP A 34 22.96 -17.04 12.59
N VAL A 35 22.69 -15.74 12.73
CA VAL A 35 23.72 -14.73 13.02
C VAL A 35 23.26 -13.76 14.10
N LYS A 36 24.24 -13.22 14.84
CA LYS A 36 24.00 -12.19 15.84
C LYS A 36 23.80 -10.82 15.18
N ILE A 37 23.02 -9.97 15.83
CA ILE A 37 22.85 -8.56 15.46
C ILE A 37 23.65 -7.74 16.48
N GLU A 38 24.54 -6.88 15.99
CA GLU A 38 25.25 -5.94 16.87
C GLU A 38 24.26 -4.91 17.44
N LYS A 39 24.46 -4.55 18.71
CA LYS A 39 23.54 -3.64 19.42
C LYS A 39 23.37 -2.31 18.68
N ASP A 40 24.45 -1.79 18.15
CA ASP A 40 24.50 -0.52 17.46
C ASP A 40 23.87 -0.56 16.06
N ALA A 41 23.82 -1.74 15.45
CA ALA A 41 23.05 -2.00 14.23
C ALA A 41 21.54 -2.04 14.54
N GLN A 42 21.14 -2.69 15.64
CA GLN A 42 19.73 -2.72 16.06
C GLN A 42 19.21 -1.30 16.36
N GLU A 43 19.96 -0.52 17.14
CA GLU A 43 19.62 0.89 17.44
C GLU A 43 19.48 1.73 16.17
N LEU A 44 20.37 1.54 15.20
CA LEU A 44 20.29 2.26 13.92
C LEU A 44 19.07 1.81 13.10
N ALA A 45 18.77 0.52 13.08
CA ALA A 45 17.64 -0.02 12.34
C ALA A 45 16.31 0.51 12.87
N ASP A 46 16.17 0.56 14.20
CA ASP A 46 14.99 1.10 14.87
C ASP A 46 14.83 2.60 14.60
N SER A 47 15.92 3.37 14.60
CA SER A 47 15.87 4.82 14.32
C SER A 47 15.59 5.16 12.85
N GLN A 48 16.09 4.34 11.91
CA GLN A 48 15.87 4.55 10.48
C GLN A 48 14.60 3.88 9.96
N GLY A 49 13.94 3.02 10.73
CA GLY A 49 12.76 2.29 10.29
C GLY A 49 13.07 1.09 9.39
N VAL A 50 14.29 0.53 9.49
CA VAL A 50 14.69 -0.70 8.79
C VAL A 50 14.27 -1.90 9.63
N LYS A 51 13.51 -2.85 9.05
CA LYS A 51 13.08 -4.04 9.78
C LYS A 51 14.11 -5.17 9.69
N ILE A 52 14.64 -5.62 10.82
CA ILE A 52 15.51 -6.80 10.88
C ILE A 52 14.68 -8.03 11.27
N PHE A 53 14.78 -9.09 10.48
CA PHE A 53 14.23 -10.41 10.79
C PHE A 53 15.38 -11.33 11.18
N GLN A 54 15.29 -11.94 12.36
CA GLN A 54 16.24 -12.93 12.83
C GLN A 54 15.54 -14.28 13.02
N ALA A 55 16.17 -15.35 12.55
CA ALA A 55 15.81 -16.72 12.92
C ALA A 55 16.97 -17.68 12.67
N ASP A 56 16.96 -18.79 13.40
CA ASP A 56 17.97 -19.85 13.28
C ASP A 56 17.57 -20.92 12.24
N ILE A 57 16.34 -20.82 11.69
CA ILE A 57 15.80 -21.71 10.66
C ILE A 57 15.30 -20.87 9.48
N ILE A 58 15.74 -21.21 8.26
CA ILE A 58 15.51 -20.40 7.06
C ILE A 58 14.02 -20.26 6.70
N TYR A 59 13.21 -21.28 6.95
CA TYR A 59 11.77 -21.24 6.68
C TYR A 59 11.04 -20.20 7.55
N HIS A 60 11.42 -20.07 8.82
CA HIS A 60 10.84 -19.05 9.69
C HIS A 60 11.18 -17.63 9.24
N LEU A 61 12.36 -17.40 8.64
CA LEU A 61 12.70 -16.11 8.04
C LEU A 61 11.80 -15.81 6.84
N PHE A 62 11.61 -16.80 5.97
CA PHE A 62 10.76 -16.65 4.80
C PHE A 62 9.31 -16.35 5.18
N ASP A 63 8.77 -17.08 6.15
CA ASP A 63 7.40 -16.89 6.63
C ASP A 63 7.22 -15.51 7.25
N LYS A 64 8.11 -15.11 8.18
CA LYS A 64 8.07 -13.78 8.80
C LYS A 64 8.15 -12.66 7.76
N PHE A 65 9.02 -12.80 6.76
CA PHE A 65 9.15 -11.80 5.69
C PHE A 65 7.91 -11.74 4.80
N THR A 66 7.35 -12.88 4.43
CA THR A 66 6.15 -12.96 3.59
C THR A 66 4.94 -12.37 4.31
N SER A 67 4.73 -12.71 5.58
CA SER A 67 3.67 -12.12 6.41
C SER A 67 3.81 -10.60 6.52
N TYR A 68 5.03 -10.10 6.76
CA TYR A 68 5.29 -8.66 6.80
C TYR A 68 4.94 -7.95 5.49
N ARG A 69 5.29 -8.55 4.34
CA ARG A 69 4.92 -8.00 3.02
C ARG A 69 3.41 -7.99 2.80
N GLU A 70 2.72 -9.05 3.20
CA GLU A 70 1.26 -9.16 3.10
C GLU A 70 0.59 -8.04 3.93
N GLU A 71 1.04 -7.85 5.18
CA GLU A 71 0.56 -6.80 6.08
C GLU A 71 0.80 -5.39 5.51
N LEU A 72 2.00 -5.11 4.98
CA LEU A 72 2.30 -3.83 4.35
C LEU A 72 1.44 -3.59 3.11
N LYS A 73 1.23 -4.61 2.28
CA LYS A 73 0.37 -4.53 1.11
C LYS A 73 -1.08 -4.25 1.51
N GLN A 74 -1.54 -4.89 2.59
CA GLN A 74 -2.88 -4.68 3.12
C GLN A 74 -3.05 -3.28 3.69
N ARG A 75 -2.10 -2.79 4.49
CA ARG A 75 -2.08 -1.40 4.98
C ARG A 75 -2.10 -0.39 3.85
N LYS A 76 -1.24 -0.53 2.84
CA LYS A 76 -1.25 0.35 1.65
C LYS A 76 -2.58 0.30 0.90
N ARG A 77 -3.25 -0.85 0.83
CA ARG A 77 -4.59 -0.94 0.25
C ARG A 77 -5.60 -0.18 1.09
N ASP A 78 -5.59 -0.37 2.41
CA ASP A 78 -6.53 0.26 3.33
C ASP A 78 -6.34 1.78 3.39
N GLU A 79 -5.10 2.25 3.41
CA GLU A 79 -4.74 3.67 3.30
C GLU A 79 -5.26 4.27 1.99
N ASN A 80 -5.24 3.53 0.87
CA ASN A 80 -5.72 4.04 -0.42
C ASN A 80 -7.21 3.75 -0.71
N LYS A 81 -7.94 3.08 0.19
CA LYS A 81 -9.36 2.71 -0.03
C LYS A 81 -10.25 3.93 -0.27
N HIS A 82 -9.96 5.05 0.38
CA HIS A 82 -10.75 6.27 0.27
C HIS A 82 -10.43 7.09 -0.98
N ILE A 83 -9.27 6.87 -1.60
CA ILE A 83 -8.84 7.52 -2.85
C ILE A 83 -9.32 6.71 -4.07
N ALA A 84 -9.52 5.41 -3.91
CA ALA A 84 -9.90 4.51 -4.98
C ALA A 84 -11.31 4.81 -5.50
N VAL A 85 -11.39 5.61 -6.56
CA VAL A 85 -12.58 5.78 -7.38
C VAL A 85 -12.69 4.57 -8.30
N PHE A 86 -13.66 3.70 -8.02
CA PHE A 86 -13.93 2.55 -8.87
C PHE A 86 -14.66 3.02 -10.14
N PRO A 87 -14.34 2.46 -11.31
CA PRO A 87 -15.03 2.83 -12.54
C PRO A 87 -16.51 2.50 -12.42
N CYS A 88 -17.36 3.43 -12.85
CA CYS A 88 -18.79 3.21 -12.97
C CYS A 88 -19.34 3.90 -14.22
N LYS A 89 -20.43 3.37 -14.75
CA LYS A 89 -21.22 3.98 -15.81
C LYS A 89 -22.66 4.06 -15.35
N LEU A 90 -23.19 5.28 -15.29
CA LEU A 90 -24.54 5.55 -14.84
C LEU A 90 -25.39 6.05 -15.99
N LYS A 91 -26.65 5.61 -16.02
CA LYS A 91 -27.68 6.13 -16.92
C LYS A 91 -28.81 6.74 -16.10
N ILE A 92 -29.12 8.00 -16.38
CA ILE A 92 -30.23 8.71 -15.76
C ILE A 92 -31.54 8.13 -16.30
N LEU A 93 -32.50 7.87 -15.42
CA LEU A 93 -33.84 7.42 -15.80
C LEU A 93 -34.76 8.65 -15.92
N PRO A 94 -35.19 9.05 -17.14
CA PRO A 94 -35.90 10.32 -17.34
C PRO A 94 -37.23 10.43 -16.58
N GLN A 95 -37.87 9.30 -16.28
CA GLN A 95 -39.15 9.23 -15.57
C GLN A 95 -39.01 9.41 -14.05
N TYR A 96 -37.79 9.37 -13.52
CA TYR A 96 -37.50 9.38 -12.08
C TYR A 96 -36.67 10.60 -11.69
N ILE A 97 -37.16 11.80 -12.02
CA ILE A 97 -36.55 13.06 -11.59
C ILE A 97 -37.39 13.60 -10.43
N PHE A 98 -36.86 13.56 -9.21
CA PHE A 98 -37.57 13.98 -8.00
C PHE A 98 -37.29 15.43 -7.66
N ASN A 99 -36.02 15.85 -7.78
CA ASN A 99 -35.64 17.23 -7.58
C ASN A 99 -34.58 17.65 -8.61
N SER A 100 -34.88 18.72 -9.35
CA SER A 100 -34.06 19.19 -10.46
C SER A 100 -32.99 20.20 -10.02
N ARG A 101 -33.08 20.74 -8.80
CA ARG A 101 -32.11 21.72 -8.29
C ARG A 101 -31.94 21.62 -6.78
N ASP A 102 -30.68 21.62 -6.37
CA ASP A 102 -30.13 21.72 -5.02
C ASP A 102 -31.01 21.16 -3.86
N PRO A 103 -30.86 19.87 -3.49
CA PRO A 103 -30.01 18.85 -4.10
C PRO A 103 -30.66 18.22 -5.34
N ILE A 104 -29.85 17.90 -6.36
CA ILE A 104 -30.34 17.10 -7.49
C ILE A 104 -30.64 15.69 -7.01
N VAL A 105 -31.89 15.24 -7.15
CA VAL A 105 -32.33 13.89 -6.77
C VAL A 105 -32.95 13.22 -7.98
N ILE A 106 -32.23 12.24 -8.53
CA ILE A 106 -32.59 11.53 -9.76
C ILE A 106 -32.40 10.02 -9.59
N GLY A 107 -33.30 9.25 -10.19
CA GLY A 107 -33.15 7.81 -10.34
C GLY A 107 -32.10 7.51 -11.42
N VAL A 108 -31.14 6.67 -11.08
CA VAL A 108 -30.08 6.22 -12.01
C VAL A 108 -30.04 4.70 -12.05
N MET A 109 -29.64 4.17 -13.20
CA MET A 109 -29.29 2.77 -13.40
C MET A 109 -27.78 2.64 -13.52
N VAL A 110 -27.19 1.72 -12.76
CA VAL A 110 -25.77 1.37 -12.90
C VAL A 110 -25.63 0.43 -14.10
N GLU A 111 -25.12 0.93 -15.21
CA GLU A 111 -24.90 0.12 -16.43
C GLU A 111 -23.65 -0.75 -16.33
N ALA A 112 -22.60 -0.25 -15.65
CA ALA A 112 -21.36 -0.97 -15.44
C ALA A 112 -20.63 -0.50 -14.18
N GLY A 113 -19.87 -1.39 -13.57
CA GLY A 113 -19.01 -1.08 -12.42
C GLY A 113 -19.78 -0.87 -11.12
N ILE A 114 -19.20 -0.09 -10.21
CA ILE A 114 -19.74 0.14 -8.86
C ILE A 114 -19.66 1.63 -8.54
N VAL A 115 -20.80 2.24 -8.20
CA VAL A 115 -20.86 3.59 -7.65
C VAL A 115 -20.87 3.51 -6.12
N LYS A 116 -20.11 4.39 -5.47
CA LYS A 116 -20.10 4.56 -4.01
C LYS A 116 -20.39 6.02 -3.67
N GLU A 117 -20.84 6.28 -2.46
CA GLU A 117 -20.93 7.65 -1.96
C GLU A 117 -19.59 8.37 -2.10
N GLY A 118 -19.63 9.63 -2.54
CA GLY A 118 -18.43 10.43 -2.83
C GLY A 118 -17.74 10.14 -4.17
N THR A 119 -18.26 9.21 -4.99
CA THR A 119 -17.73 8.96 -6.35
C THR A 119 -17.92 10.20 -7.23
N PRO A 120 -16.83 10.84 -7.73
CA PRO A 120 -16.95 11.97 -8.63
C PRO A 120 -17.55 11.51 -9.97
N LEU A 121 -18.56 12.24 -10.46
CA LEU A 121 -19.19 11.99 -11.75
C LEU A 121 -18.69 12.97 -12.80
N CYS A 122 -18.67 12.55 -14.06
CA CYS A 122 -18.27 13.38 -15.19
C CYS A 122 -19.29 13.28 -16.32
N VAL A 123 -19.42 14.36 -17.08
CA VAL A 123 -20.22 14.37 -18.31
C VAL A 123 -19.41 13.74 -19.46
N PRO A 124 -20.05 13.02 -20.40
CA PRO A 124 -19.36 12.35 -21.51
C PRO A 124 -18.58 13.30 -22.45
N SER A 125 -19.01 14.56 -22.57
CA SER A 125 -18.36 15.62 -23.35
C SER A 125 -18.54 16.97 -22.67
N LYS A 126 -17.63 17.92 -22.91
CA LYS A 126 -17.72 19.30 -22.37
C LYS A 126 -18.71 20.18 -23.12
N ASP A 127 -19.23 19.72 -24.26
CA ASP A 127 -20.16 20.49 -25.08
C ASP A 127 -21.55 20.44 -24.46
N VAL A 128 -21.90 21.53 -23.80
CA VAL A 128 -23.27 21.85 -23.43
C VAL A 128 -24.01 22.16 -24.73
N SER A 129 -24.84 21.23 -25.19
CA SER A 129 -25.84 21.50 -26.24
C SER A 129 -26.99 22.31 -25.68
#